data_AF-A0A348TTW5-F1
#
_entry.id   AF-A0A348TTW5-F1
#
_cell.length_a   1.000
_cell.length_b   1.000
_cell.length_c   1.000
_cell.angle_alpha   90.00
_cell.angle_beta   90.00
_cell.angle_gamma   90.00
#
_symmetry.space_group_name_H-M   'P 1'
#
loop_
_entity.id
_entity.type
_entity.pdbx_description
1 polymer ?
#
loop_
_entity_poly.entity_id
_entity_poly.type
_entity_poly.pdbx_seq_one_letter_code
_entity_poly.pdbx_strand_id
1 'polypeptide(L)'
;YVISELAWLDDMSTITFDGQTLMAGKDVYQITDGDAVHYFDVATGLLHMSTETTEGPEGDVTVTTVYDSWQEVNGLIFVKSISQSAGPQSFTITVDKVTWK
;
A
#
# COMPACT_ATOMS: atom_id res chain seq x y z
N TYR A 1 -12.12 2.11 8.49
CA TYR A 1 -11.96 3.31 7.63
C TYR A 1 -12.03 2.89 6.16
N VAL A 2 -12.33 3.80 5.22
CA VAL A 2 -12.26 3.49 3.77
C VAL A 2 -10.80 3.38 3.30
N ILE A 3 -9.86 3.98 4.07
CA ILE A 3 -8.41 3.87 3.93
C ILE A 3 -7.90 3.39 5.29
N SER A 4 -7.34 2.18 5.36
CA SER A 4 -6.98 1.53 6.63
C SER A 4 -5.93 2.32 7.41
N GLU A 5 -5.00 2.96 6.70
CA GLU A 5 -3.89 3.73 7.26
C GLU A 5 -4.34 4.96 8.06
N LEU A 6 -5.55 5.47 7.83
CA LEU A 6 -6.10 6.55 8.64
C LEU A 6 -6.39 6.13 10.09
N ALA A 7 -6.60 4.84 10.33
CA ALA A 7 -6.81 4.30 11.68
C ALA A 7 -5.57 4.47 12.55
N TRP A 8 -4.37 4.47 11.95
CA TRP A 8 -3.11 4.56 12.67
C TRP A 8 -2.93 5.93 13.36
N LEU A 9 -3.62 6.97 12.88
CA LEU A 9 -3.61 8.27 13.53
C LEU A 9 -4.36 8.27 14.86
N ASP A 10 -5.32 7.36 15.03
CA ASP A 10 -6.08 7.21 16.28
C ASP A 10 -5.31 6.37 17.31
N ASP A 11 -4.62 5.33 16.85
CA ASP A 11 -3.81 4.46 17.69
C ASP A 11 -2.57 3.95 16.94
N MET A 12 -1.42 4.59 17.19
CA MET A 12 -0.15 4.17 16.60
C MET A 12 0.42 2.89 17.23
N SER A 13 -0.14 2.40 18.34
CA SER A 13 0.37 1.19 19.01
C SER A 13 0.02 -0.11 18.28
N THR A 14 -0.90 -0.03 17.30
CA THR A 14 -1.30 -1.18 16.48
C THR A 14 -0.30 -1.47 15.35
N ILE A 15 0.62 -0.54 15.07
CA ILE A 15 1.63 -0.65 14.02
C ILE A 15 3.04 -0.62 14.57
N THR A 16 3.99 -1.15 13.78
CA THR A 16 5.42 -1.09 14.08
C THR A 16 6.15 -0.39 12.95
N PHE A 17 7.02 0.57 13.29
CA PHE A 17 7.94 1.16 12.32
C PHE A 17 9.22 0.33 12.26
N ASP A 18 9.46 -0.33 11.13
CA ASP A 18 10.58 -1.27 10.97
C ASP A 18 11.86 -0.58 10.46
N GLY A 19 11.75 0.70 10.09
CA GLY A 19 12.87 1.51 9.62
C GLY A 19 12.87 1.73 8.10
N GLN A 20 14.01 2.18 7.59
CA GLN A 20 14.21 2.45 6.17
C GLN A 20 14.95 1.28 5.49
N THR A 21 14.58 0.95 4.26
CA THR A 21 15.27 -0.05 3.43
C THR A 21 15.24 0.35 1.95
N LEU A 22 15.92 -0.42 1.10
CA LEU A 22 15.83 -0.32 -0.34
C LEU A 22 14.88 -1.40 -0.88
N MET A 23 13.86 -1.00 -1.62
CA MET A 23 12.89 -1.91 -2.22
C MET A 23 12.52 -1.47 -3.63
N ALA A 24 12.55 -2.40 -4.59
CA ALA A 24 12.27 -2.13 -6.01
C ALA A 24 13.04 -0.92 -6.58
N GLY A 25 14.26 -0.66 -6.09
CA GLY A 25 15.11 0.47 -6.50
C GLY A 25 14.74 1.82 -5.90
N LYS A 26 13.81 1.86 -4.93
CA LYS A 26 13.43 3.05 -4.17
C LYS A 26 13.82 2.91 -2.70
N ASP A 27 14.27 4.00 -2.10
CA ASP A 27 14.34 4.10 -0.64
C ASP A 27 12.92 4.14 -0.09
N VAL A 28 12.60 3.25 0.85
CA VAL A 28 11.27 3.14 1.46
C VAL A 28 11.33 3.07 2.98
N TYR A 29 10.32 3.63 3.62
CA TYR A 29 9.99 3.38 5.02
C TYR A 29 9.06 2.17 5.12
N GLN A 30 9.33 1.31 6.10
CA GLN A 30 8.57 0.09 6.37
C GLN A 30 7.71 0.27 7.61
N ILE A 31 6.44 -0.07 7.49
CA ILE A 31 5.49 -0.14 8.59
C ILE A 31 4.81 -1.50 8.56
N THR A 32 4.93 -2.27 9.64
CA THR A 32 4.20 -3.53 9.83
C THR A 32 2.89 -3.26 10.56
N ASP A 33 1.79 -3.78 10.01
CA ASP A 33 0.43 -3.74 10.55
C ASP A 33 -0.16 -5.16 10.49
N GLY A 34 -0.08 -5.90 11.61
CA GLY A 34 -0.44 -7.31 11.65
C GLY A 34 0.40 -8.16 10.68
N ASP A 35 -0.26 -8.85 9.76
CA ASP A 35 0.37 -9.68 8.71
C ASP A 35 0.70 -8.87 7.43
N ALA A 36 0.41 -7.56 7.44
CA ALA A 36 0.71 -6.65 6.35
C ALA A 36 2.00 -5.86 6.62
N VAL A 37 2.75 -5.60 5.56
CA VAL A 37 3.88 -4.67 5.55
C VAL A 37 3.63 -3.62 4.47
N HIS A 38 3.73 -2.36 4.86
CA HIS A 38 3.52 -1.19 4.02
C HIS A 38 4.85 -0.50 3.75
N TYR A 39 5.09 -0.16 2.49
CA TYR A 39 6.33 0.44 2.01
C TYR A 39 6.03 1.84 1.46
N PHE A 40 6.43 2.87 2.19
CA PHE A 40 6.24 4.27 1.80
C PHE A 40 7.51 4.80 1.13
N ASP A 41 7.39 5.37 -0.07
CA ASP A 41 8.53 5.98 -0.78
C ASP A 41 9.07 7.18 0.01
N VAL A 42 10.35 7.16 0.38
CA VAL A 42 10.99 8.23 1.16
C VAL A 42 10.95 9.56 0.41
N ALA A 43 11.03 9.55 -0.92
CA ALA A 43 11.08 10.77 -1.72
C ALA A 43 9.74 11.50 -1.77
N THR A 44 8.62 10.78 -1.69
CA THR A 44 7.27 11.34 -1.88
C THR A 44 6.39 11.24 -0.64
N GLY A 45 6.73 10.37 0.31
CA GLY A 45 5.88 10.00 1.44
C GLY A 45 4.65 9.16 1.06
N LEU A 46 4.49 8.80 -0.22
CA LEU A 46 3.34 8.04 -0.69
C LEU A 46 3.55 6.54 -0.52
N LEU A 47 2.48 5.81 -0.23
CA LEU A 47 2.50 4.35 -0.20
C LEU A 47 2.86 3.82 -1.59
N HIS A 48 4.01 3.15 -1.70
CA HIS A 48 4.52 2.59 -2.94
C HIS A 48 4.04 1.16 -3.15
N MET A 49 4.06 0.36 -2.09
CA MET A 49 3.71 -1.05 -2.12
C MET A 49 3.18 -1.49 -0.76
N SER A 50 2.35 -2.53 -0.74
CA SER A 50 2.09 -3.32 0.46
C SER A 50 2.14 -4.81 0.14
N THR A 51 2.47 -5.62 1.15
CA THR A 51 2.37 -7.07 1.10
C THR A 51 1.56 -7.56 2.26
N GLU A 52 0.67 -8.52 2.04
CA GLU A 52 -0.11 -9.16 3.09
C GLU A 52 -0.07 -10.67 2.89
N THR A 53 0.20 -11.42 3.95
CA THR A 53 0.12 -12.89 3.89
C THR A 53 -1.27 -13.33 4.34
N THR A 54 -1.94 -14.11 3.51
CA THR A 54 -3.32 -14.58 3.77
C THR A 54 -3.39 -16.09 3.59
N GLU A 55 -4.22 -16.76 4.38
CA GLU A 55 -4.42 -18.21 4.26
C GLU A 55 -5.27 -18.53 3.02
N GLY A 56 -4.68 -19.22 2.06
CA GLY A 56 -5.34 -19.68 0.83
C GLY A 56 -5.72 -21.17 0.88
N PRO A 57 -6.53 -21.65 -0.08
CA PRO A 57 -6.91 -23.07 -0.15
C PRO A 57 -5.74 -24.05 -0.28
N GLU A 58 -4.59 -23.59 -0.79
CA GLU A 58 -3.37 -24.38 -0.99
C GLU A 58 -2.25 -24.02 0.02
N GLY A 59 -2.56 -23.24 1.06
CA GLY A 59 -1.61 -22.72 2.04
C GLY A 59 -1.47 -21.20 1.97
N ASP A 60 -0.51 -20.66 2.71
CA ASP A 60 -0.28 -19.21 2.79
C ASP A 60 0.08 -18.62 1.42
N VAL A 61 -0.61 -17.53 1.08
CA VAL A 61 -0.39 -16.75 -0.13
C VAL A 61 -0.05 -15.33 0.25
N THR A 62 1.12 -14.86 -0.20
CA THR A 62 1.46 -13.45 -0.13
C THR A 62 0.82 -12.70 -1.29
N VAL A 63 -0.03 -11.74 -0.94
CA VAL A 63 -0.63 -10.77 -1.86
C VAL A 63 0.27 -9.54 -1.89
N THR A 64 0.77 -9.18 -3.07
CA THR A 64 1.51 -7.94 -3.29
C THR A 64 0.61 -6.93 -3.95
N THR A 65 0.54 -5.71 -3.41
CA THR A 65 -0.19 -4.58 -4.00
C THR A 65 0.79 -3.45 -4.29
N VAL A 66 0.89 -3.03 -5.54
CA VAL A 66 1.73 -1.93 -6.01
C VAL A 66 0.85 -0.74 -6.39
N TYR A 67 1.21 0.43 -5.88
CA TYR A 67 0.54 1.70 -6.18
C TYR A 67 1.38 2.41 -7.25
N ASP A 68 0.94 2.31 -8.51
CA ASP A 68 1.78 2.62 -9.67
C ASP A 68 1.75 4.11 -10.05
N SER A 69 0.61 4.77 -9.85
CA SER A 69 0.44 6.18 -10.23
C SER A 69 -0.53 6.93 -9.32
N TRP A 70 -0.37 8.25 -9.25
CA TRP A 70 -1.18 9.14 -8.42
C TRP A 70 -1.68 10.34 -9.23
N GLN A 71 -2.74 10.97 -8.74
CA GLN A 71 -3.32 12.20 -9.27
C GLN A 71 -3.66 13.16 -8.13
N GLU A 72 -3.41 14.46 -8.32
CA GLU A 72 -3.87 15.49 -7.40
C GLU A 72 -5.26 15.96 -7.79
N VAL A 73 -6.18 16.01 -6.83
CA VAL A 73 -7.53 16.58 -6.99
C VAL A 73 -7.80 17.47 -5.78
N ASN A 74 -7.93 18.78 -6.00
CA ASN A 74 -8.22 19.78 -4.96
C ASN A 74 -7.24 19.74 -3.78
N GLY A 75 -5.94 19.59 -4.03
CA GLY A 75 -4.89 19.55 -3.00
C GLY A 75 -4.76 18.21 -2.27
N LEU A 76 -5.51 17.18 -2.66
CA LEU A 76 -5.38 15.81 -2.15
C LEU A 76 -4.83 14.89 -3.24
N ILE A 77 -3.93 13.99 -2.85
CA ILE A 77 -3.32 13.00 -3.74
C ILE A 77 -4.12 11.69 -3.64
N PHE A 78 -4.58 11.20 -4.78
CA PHE A 78 -5.30 9.93 -4.91
C PHE A 78 -4.52 8.96 -5.78
N VAL A 79 -4.54 7.67 -5.43
CA VAL A 79 -4.01 6.63 -6.31
C VAL A 79 -4.87 6.56 -7.58
N LYS A 80 -4.21 6.46 -8.73
CA LYS A 80 -4.82 6.36 -10.06
C LYS A 80 -4.72 4.95 -10.63
N SER A 81 -3.68 4.20 -10.29
CA SER A 81 -3.59 2.79 -10.67
C SER A 81 -2.97 1.93 -9.57
N ILE A 82 -3.55 0.75 -9.39
CA ILE A 82 -3.13 -0.25 -8.42
C ILE A 82 -2.96 -1.56 -9.18
N SER A 83 -1.85 -2.24 -8.97
CA SER A 83 -1.62 -3.60 -9.48
C SER A 83 -1.51 -4.55 -8.29
N GLN A 84 -2.37 -5.57 -8.24
CA GLN A 84 -2.30 -6.60 -7.21
C GLN A 84 -1.92 -7.93 -7.84
N SER A 85 -1.07 -8.68 -7.15
CA SER A 85 -0.65 -10.03 -7.52
C SER A 85 -0.72 -10.98 -6.33
N ALA A 86 -1.16 -12.20 -6.59
CA ALA A 86 -1.23 -13.28 -5.62
C ALA A 86 -0.88 -14.60 -6.33
N GLY A 87 0.29 -15.16 -6.01
CA GLY A 87 0.82 -16.31 -6.75
C GLY A 87 0.89 -16.05 -8.27
N PRO A 88 0.30 -16.90 -9.12
CA PRO A 88 0.28 -16.70 -10.58
C PRO A 88 -0.79 -15.72 -11.08
N GLN A 89 -1.69 -15.25 -10.22
CA GLN A 89 -2.78 -14.34 -10.61
C GLN A 89 -2.37 -12.89 -10.41
N SER A 90 -2.73 -12.03 -11.36
CA SER A 90 -2.55 -10.59 -11.25
C SER A 90 -3.73 -9.84 -11.85
N PHE A 91 -4.03 -8.66 -11.27
CA PHE A 91 -5.02 -7.75 -11.80
C PHE A 91 -4.59 -6.30 -11.60
N THR A 92 -4.99 -5.45 -12.52
CA THR A 92 -4.74 -4.01 -12.46
C THR A 92 -6.05 -3.27 -12.40
N ILE A 93 -6.16 -2.35 -11.43
CA ILE A 93 -7.26 -1.42 -11.26
C ILE A 93 -6.79 -0.06 -11.72
N THR A 94 -7.53 0.56 -12.62
CA THR A 94 -7.29 1.94 -13.06
C THR A 94 -8.50 2.79 -12.72
N VAL A 95 -8.27 3.89 -11.99
CA VAL A 95 -9.28 4.86 -11.63
C VAL A 95 -9.41 5.89 -12.75
N ASP A 96 -10.54 5.84 -13.46
CA ASP A 96 -10.82 6.75 -14.58
C ASP A 96 -11.13 8.18 -14.11
N LYS A 97 -11.88 8.31 -13.02
CA LYS A 97 -12.32 9.62 -12.51
C LYS A 97 -12.42 9.63 -10.99
N VAL A 98 -11.85 10.68 -10.40
CA VAL A 98 -12.03 11.03 -8.98
C VAL A 98 -12.77 12.36 -8.89
N THR A 99 -13.77 12.44 -8.00
CA THR A 99 -14.46 13.70 -7.66
C THR A 99 -14.45 13.88 -6.16
N TRP A 100 -13.84 14.97 -5.70
CA TRP A 100 -13.76 15.37 -4.29
C TRP A 100 -14.44 16.73 -4.10
N LYS A 101 -15.23 16.89 -3.04
CA LYS A 101 -16.00 18.10 -2.72
C LYS A 101 -15.38 18.88 -1.57
#